data_AF-W1YDF0-F1
#
_entry.id   AF-W1YDF0-F1
#
_cell.length_a   1.000
_cell.length_b   1.000
_cell.length_c   1.000
_cell.angle_alpha   90.00
_cell.angle_beta   90.00
_cell.angle_gamma   90.00
#
_symmetry.space_group_name_H-M   'P 1'
#
loop_
_entity.id
_entity.type
_entity.pdbx_description
1 polymer ?
#
loop_
_entity_poly.entity_id
_entity_poly.type
_entity_poly.pdbx_seq_one_letter_code
_entity_poly.pdbx_strand_id
1 'polypeptide(L)' 'LRLHVKDNEVTWVETDNTGSDEYGNHQVRACLRGRSIRRRINHPDRLNYPMKRVGTRGEGKFERISWD' A
#
# COMPACT_ATOMS: atom_id res chain seq x y z
N LEU A 1 0.89 7.74 -9.77
CA LEU A 1 -0.05 6.59 -9.92
C LEU A 1 -1.44 7.16 -9.76
N ARG A 2 -2.43 6.70 -10.53
CA ARG A 2 -3.80 7.16 -10.37
C ARG A 2 -4.67 6.06 -9.77
N LEU A 3 -5.28 6.37 -8.63
CA LEU A 3 -6.16 5.46 -7.89
C LEU A 3 -7.61 5.85 -8.17
N HIS A 4 -8.40 4.88 -8.61
CA HIS A 4 -9.83 5.03 -8.80
C HIS A 4 -10.54 4.55 -7.54
N VAL A 5 -11.31 5.43 -6.91
CA VAL A 5 -11.94 5.19 -5.61
C VAL A 5 -13.46 5.26 -5.77
N LYS A 6 -14.17 4.29 -5.21
CA LYS A 6 -15.63 4.24 -5.12
C LYS A 6 -16.00 3.68 -3.76
N ASP A 7 -17.01 4.26 -3.10
CA ASP A 7 -17.51 3.79 -1.81
C ASP A 7 -16.39 3.65 -0.73
N ASN A 8 -15.44 4.59 -0.74
CA ASN A 8 -14.22 4.58 0.09
C ASN A 8 -13.27 3.37 -0.12
N GLU A 9 -13.44 2.59 -1.20
CA GLU A 9 -12.53 1.53 -1.60
C GLU A 9 -11.78 1.89 -2.90
N VAL A 10 -10.49 1.58 -2.95
CA VAL A 10 -9.73 1.59 -4.21
C VAL A 10 -10.21 0.43 -5.08
N THR A 11 -10.81 0.72 -6.23
CA THR A 11 -11.33 -0.30 -7.15
C THR A 11 -10.30 -0.69 -8.21
N TRP A 12 -9.57 0.30 -8.72
CA TRP A 12 -8.61 0.15 -9.82
C TRP A 12 -7.41 1.10 -9.66
N VAL A 13 -6.24 0.67 -10.15
CA VAL A 13 -5.00 1.46 -10.15
C VAL A 13 -4.38 1.45 -11.53
N GLU A 14 -4.18 2.64 -12.08
CA GLU A 14 -3.54 2.83 -13.38
C GLU A 14 -2.25 3.65 -13.28
N THR A 15 -1.54 3.67 -14.40
CA THR A 15 -0.37 4.53 -14.57
C THR A 15 -0.79 5.98 -14.47
N ASP A 16 0.04 6.78 -13.81
CA ASP A 16 -0.11 8.22 -13.90
C ASP A 16 0.10 8.65 -15.35
N ASN A 17 -0.92 9.26 -15.94
CA ASN A 17 -0.86 9.77 -17.31
C ASN A 17 -0.89 11.31 -17.34
N THR A 18 -0.59 11.95 -16.19
CA THR A 18 -0.43 13.40 -16.12
C THR A 18 1.01 13.81 -16.48
N GLY A 19 1.18 14.98 -17.09
CA GLY A 19 2.48 15.49 -17.55
C GLY A 19 2.92 14.97 -18.93
N SER A 20 3.98 15.58 -19.48
CA SER A 20 4.64 15.12 -20.72
C SER A 20 5.62 13.97 -20.43
N ASP A 21 6.00 13.20 -21.47
CA ASP A 21 7.03 12.14 -21.37
C ASP A 21 8.29 12.62 -22.10
N GLU A 22 8.95 13.62 -21.50
CA GLU A 22 10.12 14.30 -22.05
C GLU A 22 11.37 13.98 -21.23
N TYR A 23 12.55 14.11 -21.83
CA TYR A 23 13.81 13.86 -21.11
C TYR A 23 13.97 14.83 -19.93
N GLY A 24 14.09 14.28 -18.73
CA GLY A 24 14.09 15.06 -17.47
C GLY A 24 12.72 15.28 -16.84
N ASN A 25 11.63 14.95 -17.55
CA ASN A 25 10.26 14.92 -17.04
C ASN A 25 9.56 13.62 -17.50
N HIS A 26 10.15 12.48 -17.18
CA HIS A 26 9.64 11.19 -17.65
C HIS A 26 8.36 10.78 -16.93
N GLN A 27 7.42 10.20 -17.68
CA GLN A 27 6.25 9.60 -17.05
C GLN A 27 6.64 8.34 -16.26
N VAL A 28 6.39 8.35 -14.95
CA VAL A 28 6.63 7.18 -14.09
C VAL A 28 5.50 6.16 -14.28
N ARG A 29 5.76 5.17 -15.14
CA ARG A 29 4.77 4.13 -15.48
C ARG A 29 4.65 3.06 -14.42
N ALA A 30 3.41 2.65 -14.14
CA ALA A 30 3.13 1.62 -13.14
C ALA A 30 3.49 0.23 -13.67
N CYS A 31 4.46 -0.43 -13.04
CA CYS A 31 4.69 -1.86 -13.24
C CYS A 31 3.53 -2.72 -12.70
N LEU A 32 3.51 -4.01 -13.01
CA LEU A 32 2.47 -4.94 -12.56
C LEU A 32 2.28 -4.92 -11.03
N ARG A 33 3.38 -4.83 -10.28
CA ARG A 33 3.34 -4.73 -8.80
C ARG A 33 2.63 -3.46 -8.34
N GLY A 34 2.95 -2.31 -8.94
CA GLY A 34 2.31 -1.03 -8.66
C GLY A 34 0.81 -1.06 -8.95
N ARG A 35 0.40 -1.65 -10.07
CA ARG A 35 -1.02 -1.82 -10.44
C ARG A 35 -1.79 -2.73 -9.49
N SER A 36 -1.10 -3.61 -8.76
CA SER A 36 -1.70 -4.56 -7.82
C SER A 36 -1.74 -4.07 -6.36
N ILE A 37 -1.33 -2.82 -6.08
CA ILE A 37 -1.12 -2.29 -4.72
C ILE A 37 -2.35 -2.40 -3.80
N ARG A 38 -3.55 -2.31 -4.38
CA ARG A 38 -4.83 -2.53 -3.67
C ARG A 38 -4.85 -3.84 -2.87
N ARG A 39 -4.26 -4.92 -3.40
CA ARG A 39 -4.17 -6.21 -2.71
C ARG A 39 -3.33 -6.15 -1.44
N ARG A 40 -2.33 -5.26 -1.37
CA ARG A 40 -1.53 -5.03 -0.15
C ARG A 40 -2.28 -4.14 0.85
N ILE A 41 -2.98 -3.12 0.37
CA ILE A 41 -3.77 -2.21 1.22
C ILE A 41 -4.87 -2.99 1.96
N ASN A 42 -5.51 -3.94 1.28
CA ASN A 42 -6.62 -4.74 1.83
C ASN A 42 -6.19 -6.15 2.26
N HIS A 43 -4.89 -6.41 2.42
CA HIS A 43 -4.41 -7.74 2.79
C HIS A 43 -4.84 -8.08 4.23
N PRO A 44 -5.30 -9.32 4.52
CA PRO A 44 -5.69 -9.71 5.88
C PRO A 44 -4.53 -9.55 6.88
N ASP A 45 -3.30 -9.85 6.46
CA ASP A 45 -2.12 -9.75 7.32
C ASP A 45 -1.53 -8.33 7.43
N ARG A 46 -2.22 -7.30 6.91
CA ARG A 46 -1.73 -5.93 7.01
C ARG A 46 -1.72 -5.47 8.48
N LEU A 47 -0.59 -4.91 8.90
CA LEU A 47 -0.46 -4.29 10.22
C LEU A 47 -1.30 -3.01 10.28
N ASN A 48 -2.42 -3.08 10.99
CA ASN A 48 -3.38 -1.97 11.12
C ASN A 48 -3.34 -1.29 12.50
N TYR A 49 -2.67 -1.90 13.48
CA TYR A 49 -2.61 -1.42 14.86
C TYR A 49 -1.17 -1.49 15.41
N PRO A 50 -0.84 -0.73 16.45
CA PRO A 50 0.35 -0.94 17.24
C PRO A 50 0.35 -2.33 17.85
N MET A 51 1.47 -3.03 17.70
CA MET A 51 1.65 -4.39 18.18
C MET A 51 2.92 -4.45 19.03
N LYS A 52 2.80 -4.83 20.30
CA LYS A 52 3.93 -5.03 21.21
C LYS A 52 4.36 -6.49 21.20
N ARG A 53 5.66 -6.74 21.05
CA ARG A 53 6.22 -8.10 21.10
C ARG A 53 6.10 -8.65 22.52
N VAL A 54 5.55 -9.86 22.65
CA VAL A 54 5.38 -10.55 23.95
C VAL A 54 6.26 -11.80 24.10
N GLY A 55 6.84 -12.30 23.00
CA GLY A 55 7.77 -13.44 22.98
C GLY A 55 9.21 -13.07 22.62
N THR A 56 10.03 -14.08 22.31
CA THR A 56 11.38 -13.83 21.79
C THR A 56 11.34 -13.29 20.36
N ARG A 57 12.44 -12.66 19.92
CA ARG A 57 12.50 -12.03 18.59
C ARG A 57 12.44 -13.11 17.50
N GLY A 58 11.48 -12.98 16.58
CA GLY A 58 11.27 -13.93 15.50
C GLY A 58 10.10 -14.91 15.73
N GLU A 59 9.53 -14.97 16.94
CA GLU A 59 8.40 -15.87 17.24
C GLU A 59 7.05 -15.44 16.65
N GLY A 60 6.94 -14.20 16.16
CA GLY A 60 5.68 -13.69 15.62
C GLY A 60 4.58 -13.44 16.67
N LYS A 61 4.91 -13.48 17.97
CA LYS A 61 3.95 -13.27 19.07
C LYS A 61 3.86 -11.79 19.46
N PHE A 62 2.67 -11.22 19.26
CA PHE A 62 2.38 -9.83 19.59
C PHE A 62 1.02 -9.67 20.25
N GLU A 63 0.90 -8.65 21.10
CA GLU A 63 -0.36 -8.15 21.64
C GLU A 63 -0.64 -6.74 21.08
N ARG A 64 -1.92 -6.40 20.88
CA ARG A 64 -2.31 -5.05 20.44
C ARG A 64 -2.19 -4.08 21.62
N ILE A 65 -1.63 -2.91 21.36
CA ILE A 65 -1.56 -1.80 22.34
C ILE A 65 -2.27 -0.55 21.80
N SER A 66 -2.49 0.43 22.69
CA SER A 66 -2.94 1.77 22.29
C SER A 66 -1.81 2.52 21.57
N TRP A 67 -2.19 3.58 20.85
CA TRP A 67 -1.23 4.58 20.37
C TRP A 67 -0.80 5.55 21.48
N ASP A 68 -1.59 5.67 22.53
CA ASP A 68 -1.30 6.46 23.74
C ASP A 68 -0.36 5.72 24.71
#